data_AF-A0A9K3DXL2-F1
#
_entry.id   AF-A0A9K3DXL2-F1
#
_cell.length_a   1.000
_cell.length_b   1.000
_cell.length_c   1.000
_cell.angle_alpha   90.00
_cell.angle_beta   90.00
_cell.angle_gamma   90.00
#
_symmetry.space_group_name_H-M   'P 1'
#
loop_
_entity.id
_entity.type
_entity.pdbx_description
1 polymer ?
#
loop_
_entity_poly.entity_id
_entity_poly.type
_entity_poly.pdbx_seq_one_letter_code
_entity_poly.pdbx_strand_id
1 'polypeptide(L)'
;MSRRGLRRQNQTTQPLVSSTNMNIETINKPSSLCTVLHGLSDAQKSDIMDMGFESIKSFSINKIPSRLGSWLLANYDHKSNVLKVGDGIINITPLKVYEIFGVPNGTKPVHEKHQARRGSPRYEWRKQFTGDKICVEHVIEKVLSDREGGRLFKLNFLVVFNSMLAESNKSATVNQKCLSSIENEADIPNMDWCGYIVACLKRTKEEWDGKLAYNGPLTFLAVLYAHEQQMKLNPDYAVTPAIEYVSDEYLEDFEKEVLPIDEDTQMVSLFKLCILLCMFI
;
A
#
# COMPACT_ATOMS: atom_id res chain seq x y z
N MET A 1 23.83 -48.70 0.86
CA MET A 1 23.20 -47.60 0.08
C MET A 1 22.02 -47.06 0.87
N SER A 2 22.19 -45.92 1.53
CA SER A 2 21.24 -45.36 2.50
C SER A 2 20.26 -44.40 1.81
N ARG A 3 18.96 -44.67 1.91
CA ARG A 3 17.87 -43.79 1.48
C ARG A 3 17.71 -42.67 2.52
N ARG A 4 18.18 -41.46 2.21
CA ARG A 4 17.87 -40.26 2.99
C ARG A 4 16.46 -39.79 2.63
N GLY A 5 15.53 -39.96 3.57
CA GLY A 5 14.21 -39.35 3.49
C GLY A 5 14.30 -37.83 3.53
N LEU A 6 13.68 -37.16 2.54
CA LEU A 6 13.39 -35.74 2.63
C LEU A 6 12.38 -35.53 3.76
N ARG A 7 12.85 -34.91 4.85
CA ARG A 7 12.02 -34.43 5.94
C ARG A 7 11.27 -33.20 5.42
N ARG A 8 9.99 -33.35 5.05
CA ARG A 8 9.08 -32.21 4.86
C ARG A 8 9.08 -31.38 6.15
N GLN A 9 9.58 -30.16 6.09
CA GLN A 9 9.41 -29.19 7.16
C GLN A 9 7.94 -28.77 7.13
N ASN A 10 7.14 -29.24 8.09
CA ASN A 10 5.82 -28.69 8.35
C ASN A 10 6.02 -27.24 8.80
N GLN A 11 5.76 -26.28 7.93
CA GLN A 11 5.64 -24.88 8.31
C GLN A 11 4.36 -24.72 9.12
N THR A 12 4.50 -24.62 10.43
CA THR A 12 3.40 -24.31 11.34
C THR A 12 2.96 -22.86 11.08
N THR A 13 1.93 -22.67 10.27
CA THR A 13 1.30 -21.37 10.01
C THR A 13 0.66 -20.86 11.30
N GLN A 14 0.86 -19.58 11.65
CA GLN A 14 0.19 -18.95 12.81
C GLN A 14 -1.34 -19.09 12.71
N PRO A 15 -2.07 -19.33 13.81
CA PRO A 15 -3.54 -19.45 13.78
C PRO A 15 -4.22 -18.10 13.48
N LEU A 16 -5.44 -18.14 12.94
CA LEU A 16 -6.29 -16.95 12.74
C LEU A 16 -6.60 -16.32 14.11
N VAL A 17 -6.46 -15.01 14.21
CA VAL A 17 -6.73 -14.22 15.41
C VAL A 17 -8.04 -13.47 15.23
N SER A 18 -8.95 -13.58 16.22
CA SER A 18 -10.20 -12.82 16.26
C SER A 18 -9.94 -11.32 16.43
N SER A 19 -10.88 -10.46 16.03
CA SER A 19 -10.72 -9.02 16.20
C SER A 19 -10.57 -8.66 17.68
N THR A 20 -9.58 -7.84 17.99
CA THR A 20 -9.41 -7.22 19.30
C THR A 20 -9.67 -5.72 19.18
N ASN A 21 -10.13 -5.07 20.25
CA ASN A 21 -10.32 -3.60 20.29
C ASN A 21 -8.99 -2.83 20.39
N MET A 22 -7.90 -3.37 19.84
CA MET A 22 -6.61 -2.69 19.86
C MET A 22 -6.54 -1.65 18.75
N ASN A 23 -6.33 -0.39 19.15
CA ASN A 23 -6.01 0.69 18.22
C ASN A 23 -4.56 0.53 17.76
N ILE A 24 -4.36 0.46 16.45
CA ILE A 24 -3.02 0.54 15.85
C ILE A 24 -2.77 1.97 15.42
N GLU A 25 -1.62 2.50 15.83
CA GLU A 25 -1.08 3.72 15.26
C GLU A 25 -0.32 3.38 13.97
N THR A 26 -0.52 4.17 12.92
CA THR A 26 0.29 4.10 11.70
C THR A 26 1.13 5.36 11.56
N ILE A 27 2.37 5.19 11.10
CA ILE A 27 3.22 6.33 10.73
C ILE A 27 2.72 6.93 9.42
N ASN A 28 2.35 6.07 8.47
CA ASN A 28 1.78 6.47 7.20
C ASN A 28 0.40 7.09 7.42
N LYS A 29 0.16 8.27 6.85
CA LYS A 29 -1.12 8.99 6.91
C LYS A 29 -1.70 9.11 5.50
N PRO A 30 -2.53 8.15 5.04
CA PRO A 30 -3.11 8.13 3.70
C PRO A 30 -3.70 9.48 3.23
N SER A 31 -4.31 10.24 4.15
CA SER A 31 -4.81 11.61 3.91
C SER A 31 -3.78 12.60 3.35
N SER A 32 -2.48 12.39 3.58
CA SER A 32 -1.42 13.23 3.00
C SER A 32 -1.33 13.02 1.48
N LEU A 33 -1.54 11.79 1.00
CA LEU A 33 -1.62 11.51 -0.43
C LEU A 33 -2.88 12.11 -1.04
N CYS A 34 -4.03 12.01 -0.36
CA CYS A 34 -5.26 12.69 -0.79
C CYS A 34 -5.02 14.20 -0.97
N THR A 35 -4.41 14.86 0.01
CA THR A 35 -4.08 16.30 -0.07
C THR A 35 -3.22 16.62 -1.29
N VAL A 36 -2.20 15.81 -1.56
CA VAL A 36 -1.33 15.98 -2.72
C VAL A 36 -2.12 15.87 -4.02
N LEU A 37 -2.91 14.80 -4.18
CA LEU A 37 -3.63 14.51 -5.42
C LEU A 37 -4.67 15.58 -5.76
N HIS A 38 -5.41 16.11 -4.77
CA HIS A 38 -6.34 17.21 -4.96
C HIS A 38 -5.64 18.50 -5.43
N GLY A 39 -4.38 18.70 -5.04
CA GLY A 39 -3.62 19.90 -5.35
C GLY A 39 -2.93 19.89 -6.72
N LEU A 40 -2.91 18.77 -7.46
CA LEU A 40 -2.10 18.64 -8.67
C LEU A 40 -2.63 19.48 -9.86
N SER A 41 -1.70 20.06 -10.62
CA SER A 41 -1.96 20.64 -11.95
C SER A 41 -2.19 19.56 -13.01
N ASP A 42 -2.65 19.96 -14.20
CA ASP A 42 -2.83 19.03 -15.31
C ASP A 42 -1.51 18.48 -15.86
N ALA A 43 -0.45 19.30 -15.88
CA ALA A 43 0.90 18.85 -16.25
C ALA A 43 1.41 17.76 -15.28
N GLN A 44 1.23 17.98 -13.98
CA GLN A 44 1.59 17.01 -12.94
C GLN A 44 0.76 15.71 -13.03
N LYS A 45 -0.53 15.81 -13.34
CA LYS A 45 -1.38 14.62 -13.58
C LYS A 45 -0.93 13.86 -14.82
N SER A 46 -0.50 14.55 -15.87
CA SER A 46 0.08 13.93 -17.07
C SER A 46 1.35 13.16 -16.71
N ASP A 47 2.23 13.73 -15.89
CA ASP A 47 3.45 13.04 -15.45
C ASP A 47 3.17 11.78 -14.63
N ILE A 48 2.13 11.77 -13.80
CA ILE A 48 1.70 10.58 -13.05
C ILE A 48 1.22 9.49 -14.01
N MET A 49 0.46 9.86 -15.05
CA MET A 49 0.03 8.95 -16.11
C MET A 49 1.24 8.38 -16.86
N ASP A 50 2.18 9.23 -17.27
CA ASP A 50 3.40 8.84 -17.99
C ASP A 50 4.27 7.86 -17.19
N MET A 51 4.26 7.96 -15.86
CA MET A 51 4.96 7.02 -14.97
C MET A 51 4.26 5.66 -14.84
N GLY A 52 3.02 5.53 -15.33
CA GLY A 52 2.17 4.35 -15.14
C GLY A 52 1.44 4.30 -13.79
N PHE A 53 1.23 5.44 -13.14
CA PHE A 53 0.57 5.56 -11.83
C PHE A 53 -0.83 6.16 -11.96
N GLU A 54 -1.46 6.04 -13.12
CA GLU A 54 -2.71 6.74 -13.45
C GLU A 54 -3.82 6.50 -12.43
N SER A 55 -4.04 5.25 -12.05
CA SER A 55 -5.04 4.81 -11.09
C SER A 55 -4.92 5.47 -9.71
N ILE A 56 -3.72 5.90 -9.32
CA ILE A 56 -3.49 6.58 -8.04
C ILE A 56 -4.22 7.92 -7.98
N LYS A 57 -4.57 8.54 -9.12
CA LYS A 57 -5.39 9.76 -9.15
C LYS A 57 -6.75 9.58 -8.48
N SER A 58 -7.29 8.36 -8.44
CA SER A 58 -8.59 8.04 -7.83
C SER A 58 -8.50 7.74 -6.33
N PHE A 59 -7.31 7.80 -5.74
CA PHE A 59 -7.09 7.49 -4.33
C PHE A 59 -7.90 8.42 -3.41
N SER A 60 -8.79 7.84 -2.62
CA SER A 60 -9.75 8.56 -1.78
C SER A 60 -9.85 7.99 -0.35
N ILE A 61 -8.77 7.35 0.14
CA ILE A 61 -8.72 6.75 1.47
C ILE A 61 -7.93 7.66 2.40
N ASN A 62 -8.59 8.35 3.32
CA ASN A 62 -7.96 9.22 4.30
C ASN A 62 -7.47 8.47 5.53
N LYS A 63 -8.17 7.40 5.94
CA LYS A 63 -7.84 6.59 7.11
C LYS A 63 -8.21 5.12 6.90
N ILE A 64 -7.48 4.23 7.57
CA ILE A 64 -7.86 2.82 7.67
C ILE A 64 -8.62 2.63 8.99
N PRO A 65 -9.80 2.00 8.99
CA PRO A 65 -10.51 1.67 10.21
C PRO A 65 -9.63 0.84 11.17
N SER A 66 -9.60 1.25 12.44
CA SER A 66 -8.60 0.74 13.40
C SER A 66 -8.74 -0.76 13.68
N ARG A 67 -9.96 -1.30 13.76
CA ARG A 67 -10.18 -2.73 14.06
C ARG A 67 -9.79 -3.57 12.85
N LEU A 68 -10.13 -3.11 11.65
CA LEU A 68 -9.71 -3.71 10.39
C LEU A 68 -8.18 -3.73 10.29
N GLY A 69 -7.52 -2.58 10.50
CA GLY A 69 -6.07 -2.48 10.47
C GLY A 69 -5.39 -3.42 11.47
N SER A 70 -5.90 -3.47 12.70
CA SER A 70 -5.43 -4.37 13.75
C SER A 70 -5.57 -5.84 13.39
N TRP A 71 -6.75 -6.22 12.91
CA TRP A 71 -7.02 -7.58 12.51
C TRP A 71 -6.16 -8.02 11.32
N LEU A 72 -5.97 -7.16 10.31
CA LEU A 72 -5.13 -7.45 9.15
C LEU A 72 -3.68 -7.69 9.56
N LEU A 73 -3.13 -6.86 10.45
CA LEU A 73 -1.76 -7.03 10.93
C LEU A 73 -1.59 -8.24 11.84
N ALA A 74 -2.62 -8.64 12.58
CA ALA A 74 -2.60 -9.88 13.36
C ALA A 74 -2.64 -11.14 12.47
N ASN A 75 -3.30 -11.06 11.31
CA ASN A 75 -3.56 -12.21 10.45
C ASN A 75 -2.68 -12.30 9.19
N TYR A 76 -1.86 -11.28 8.92
CA TYR A 76 -0.85 -11.32 7.88
C TYR A 76 0.43 -12.03 8.36
N ASP A 77 0.80 -13.10 7.66
CA ASP A 77 1.99 -13.92 7.91
C ASP A 77 3.10 -13.59 6.90
N HIS A 78 4.06 -12.77 7.33
CA HIS A 78 5.17 -12.32 6.50
C HIS A 78 6.09 -13.45 6.01
N LYS A 79 6.14 -14.60 6.72
CA LYS A 79 7.04 -15.71 6.34
C LYS A 79 6.52 -16.45 5.12
N SER A 80 5.22 -16.68 5.08
CA SER A 80 4.52 -17.32 3.95
C SER A 80 3.95 -16.32 2.94
N ASN A 81 3.96 -15.02 3.26
CA ASN A 81 3.40 -13.95 2.44
C ASN A 81 1.91 -14.13 2.15
N VAL A 82 1.16 -14.51 3.19
CA VAL A 82 -0.28 -14.77 3.09
C VAL A 82 -1.06 -13.98 4.13
N LEU A 83 -2.25 -13.52 3.74
CA LEU A 83 -3.25 -12.99 4.65
C LEU A 83 -4.29 -14.08 4.92
N LYS A 84 -4.46 -14.44 6.20
CA LYS A 84 -5.46 -15.43 6.63
C LYS A 84 -6.78 -14.72 6.84
N VAL A 85 -7.86 -15.23 6.25
CA VAL A 85 -9.17 -14.59 6.31
C VAL A 85 -10.27 -15.63 6.46
N GLY A 86 -11.11 -15.53 7.49
CA GLY A 86 -12.22 -16.46 7.70
C GLY A 86 -11.83 -17.93 7.49
N ASP A 87 -12.41 -18.55 6.45
CA ASP A 87 -12.19 -19.93 6.01
C ASP A 87 -11.12 -20.11 4.91
N GLY A 88 -10.44 -19.03 4.51
CA GLY A 88 -9.51 -19.01 3.38
C GLY A 88 -8.18 -18.32 3.64
N ILE A 89 -7.36 -18.31 2.59
CA ILE A 89 -6.03 -17.70 2.58
C ILE A 89 -5.90 -16.88 1.29
N ILE A 90 -5.44 -15.64 1.41
CA ILE A 90 -5.10 -14.78 0.28
C ILE A 90 -3.58 -14.79 0.12
N ASN A 91 -3.09 -15.28 -1.02
CA ASN A 91 -1.66 -15.23 -1.35
C ASN A 91 -1.30 -13.84 -1.85
N ILE A 92 -0.38 -13.16 -1.17
CA ILE A 92 0.09 -11.85 -1.60
C ILE A 92 1.16 -12.05 -2.68
N THR A 93 0.96 -11.42 -3.82
CA THR A 93 1.88 -11.47 -4.97
C THR A 93 2.00 -10.07 -5.60
N PRO A 94 3.02 -9.82 -6.44
CA PRO A 94 3.10 -8.58 -7.20
C PRO A 94 1.84 -8.32 -8.04
N LEU A 95 1.23 -9.37 -8.61
CA LEU A 95 -0.02 -9.25 -9.35
C LEU A 95 -1.16 -8.70 -8.47
N LYS A 96 -1.26 -9.14 -7.21
CA LYS A 96 -2.25 -8.57 -6.27
C LYS A 96 -2.00 -7.09 -6.03
N VAL A 97 -0.74 -6.64 -5.96
CA VAL A 97 -0.45 -5.20 -5.85
C VAL A 97 -0.91 -4.44 -7.10
N TYR A 98 -0.69 -5.00 -8.29
CA TYR A 98 -1.18 -4.43 -9.55
C TYR A 98 -2.72 -4.34 -9.56
N GLU A 99 -3.42 -5.41 -9.19
CA GLU A 99 -4.89 -5.43 -9.11
C GLU A 99 -5.44 -4.42 -8.09
N ILE A 100 -4.68 -4.11 -7.03
CA ILE A 100 -5.12 -3.18 -6.00
C ILE A 100 -4.81 -1.74 -6.35
N PHE A 101 -3.59 -1.44 -6.78
CA PHE A 101 -3.14 -0.05 -6.98
C PHE A 101 -2.98 0.36 -8.43
N GLY A 102 -2.89 -0.57 -9.39
CA GLY A 102 -2.66 -0.27 -10.81
C GLY A 102 -1.26 0.28 -11.12
N VAL A 103 -0.32 0.23 -10.17
CA VAL A 103 1.05 0.72 -10.35
C VAL A 103 1.91 -0.28 -11.16
N PRO A 104 3.02 0.15 -11.77
CA PRO A 104 3.71 -0.72 -12.72
C PRO A 104 4.24 -2.02 -12.09
N ASN A 105 4.04 -3.12 -12.80
CA ASN A 105 4.53 -4.46 -12.49
C ASN A 105 5.61 -4.86 -13.51
N GLY A 106 6.63 -4.00 -13.63
CA GLY A 106 7.67 -4.13 -14.64
C GLY A 106 8.75 -5.15 -14.29
N THR A 107 9.74 -5.28 -15.17
CA THR A 107 10.85 -6.25 -14.98
C THR A 107 12.11 -5.62 -14.38
N LYS A 108 12.19 -4.28 -14.30
CA LYS A 108 13.34 -3.59 -13.72
C LYS A 108 13.19 -3.50 -12.20
N PRO A 109 14.06 -4.11 -11.39
CA PRO A 109 13.86 -4.15 -9.95
C PRO A 109 14.04 -2.77 -9.29
N VAL A 110 13.17 -2.45 -8.34
CA VAL A 110 13.36 -1.29 -7.45
C VAL A 110 14.27 -1.71 -6.30
N HIS A 111 15.56 -1.44 -6.43
CA HIS A 111 16.53 -1.68 -5.37
C HIS A 111 16.82 -0.43 -4.53
N GLU A 112 17.00 -0.64 -3.23
CA GLU A 112 17.42 0.37 -2.29
C GLU A 112 18.95 0.38 -2.16
N LYS A 113 19.54 1.58 -2.13
CA LYS A 113 20.95 1.75 -1.76
C LYS A 113 21.03 2.73 -0.61
N HIS A 114 21.98 2.55 0.31
CA HIS A 114 22.12 3.49 1.43
C HIS A 114 22.61 4.86 0.95
N GLN A 115 23.58 4.89 0.03
CA GLN A 115 24.20 6.12 -0.46
C GLN A 115 23.76 6.44 -1.90
N ALA A 116 23.56 7.73 -2.17
CA ALA A 116 23.32 8.23 -3.51
C ALA A 116 24.64 8.44 -4.26
N ARG A 117 24.71 7.99 -5.52
CA ARG A 117 25.83 8.30 -6.41
C ARG A 117 25.73 9.77 -6.86
N ARG A 118 26.87 10.49 -6.91
CA ARG A 118 26.91 11.86 -7.45
C ARG A 118 26.32 11.87 -8.87
N GLY A 119 25.39 12.79 -9.12
CA GLY A 119 24.70 12.91 -10.42
C GLY A 119 23.56 11.92 -10.63
N SER A 120 23.20 11.08 -9.65
CA SER A 120 22.00 10.25 -9.75
C SER A 120 20.71 11.06 -9.54
N PRO A 121 19.55 10.57 -10.01
CA PRO A 121 18.25 11.18 -9.71
C PRO A 121 18.03 11.43 -8.21
N ARG A 122 18.40 10.48 -7.35
CA ARG A 122 18.35 10.67 -5.88
C ARG A 122 19.25 11.81 -5.38
N TYR A 123 20.43 11.98 -5.96
CA TYR A 123 21.34 13.07 -5.59
C TYR A 123 20.79 14.44 -6.02
N GLU A 124 20.21 14.53 -7.21
CA GLU A 124 19.53 15.74 -7.69
C GLU A 124 18.29 16.05 -6.84
N TRP A 125 17.45 15.05 -6.56
CA TRP A 125 16.30 15.18 -5.68
C TRP A 125 16.67 15.78 -4.33
N ARG A 126 17.78 15.30 -3.73
CA ARG A 126 18.27 15.75 -2.42
C ARG A 126 18.67 17.24 -2.40
N LYS A 127 19.10 17.80 -3.53
CA LYS A 127 19.52 19.20 -3.65
C LYS A 127 18.37 20.20 -3.54
N GLN A 128 17.12 19.75 -3.66
CA GLN A 128 15.94 20.61 -3.50
C GLN A 128 15.73 21.11 -2.06
N PHE A 129 16.36 20.45 -1.08
CA PHE A 129 16.10 20.64 0.34
C PHE A 129 17.33 21.14 1.09
N THR A 130 17.12 22.12 1.97
CA THR A 130 18.12 22.57 2.95
C THR A 130 18.02 21.73 4.24
N GLY A 131 19.14 21.59 4.95
CA GLY A 131 19.19 20.80 6.20
C GLY A 131 19.21 19.29 5.98
N ASP A 132 19.55 18.53 7.03
CA ASP A 132 19.77 17.08 6.95
C ASP A 132 18.52 16.23 7.17
N LYS A 133 17.48 16.80 7.78
CA LYS A 133 16.23 16.11 8.10
C LYS A 133 15.12 16.58 7.17
N ILE A 134 14.75 15.73 6.21
CA ILE A 134 13.67 16.00 5.25
C ILE A 134 12.43 15.23 5.69
N CYS A 135 11.46 15.92 6.29
CA CYS A 135 10.13 15.39 6.58
C CYS A 135 9.22 15.36 5.34
N VAL A 136 8.09 14.66 5.42
CA VAL A 136 7.16 14.48 4.28
C VAL A 136 6.52 15.80 3.85
N GLU A 137 6.27 16.68 4.80
CA GLU A 137 5.67 18.00 4.59
C GLU A 137 6.52 18.84 3.63
N HIS A 138 7.86 18.84 3.79
CA HIS A 138 8.76 19.55 2.86
C HIS A 138 8.65 19.00 1.43
N VAL A 139 8.47 17.69 1.26
CA VAL A 139 8.32 17.08 -0.06
C VAL A 139 6.97 17.44 -0.67
N ILE A 140 5.90 17.43 0.13
CA ILE A 140 4.56 17.84 -0.28
C ILE A 140 4.56 19.31 -0.73
N GLU A 141 5.23 20.20 -0.01
CA GLU A 141 5.39 21.60 -0.42
C GLU A 141 6.06 21.73 -1.80
N LYS A 142 7.10 20.93 -2.08
CA LYS A 142 7.74 20.89 -3.40
C LYS A 142 6.81 20.35 -4.48
N VAL A 143 6.05 19.29 -4.18
CA VAL A 143 5.04 18.76 -5.10
C VAL A 143 4.01 19.83 -5.43
N LEU A 144 3.47 20.54 -4.44
CA LEU A 144 2.37 21.48 -4.68
C LEU A 144 2.81 22.82 -5.30
N SER A 145 4.08 23.21 -5.11
CA SER A 145 4.64 24.45 -5.67
C SER A 145 5.14 24.31 -7.10
N ASP A 146 5.57 23.12 -7.54
CA ASP A 146 6.09 22.88 -8.89
C ASP A 146 4.98 22.56 -9.89
N ARG A 147 4.29 23.60 -10.38
CA ARG A 147 3.08 23.44 -11.20
C ARG A 147 3.33 22.88 -12.60
N GLU A 148 4.56 22.96 -13.12
CA GLU A 148 4.91 22.54 -14.48
C GLU A 148 5.19 21.04 -14.58
N GLY A 149 5.34 20.35 -13.45
CA GLY A 149 5.71 18.95 -13.42
C GLY A 149 7.19 18.72 -13.77
N GLY A 150 7.47 17.69 -14.54
CA GLY A 150 8.80 17.28 -14.96
C GLY A 150 9.53 16.39 -13.95
N ARG A 151 10.83 16.23 -14.18
CA ARG A 151 11.67 15.23 -13.50
C ARG A 151 11.64 15.32 -11.98
N LEU A 152 11.81 16.52 -11.41
CA LEU A 152 11.86 16.68 -9.96
C LEU A 152 10.49 16.44 -9.32
N PHE A 153 9.40 16.88 -9.97
CA PHE A 153 8.04 16.52 -9.59
C PHE A 153 7.87 14.99 -9.53
N LYS A 154 8.23 14.26 -10.59
CA LYS A 154 8.14 12.77 -10.63
C LYS A 154 8.85 12.13 -9.45
N LEU A 155 10.07 12.57 -9.14
CA LEU A 155 10.84 12.06 -8.00
C LEU A 155 10.21 12.43 -6.65
N ASN A 156 9.67 13.65 -6.50
CA ASN A 156 8.97 14.08 -5.28
C ASN A 156 7.69 13.28 -5.07
N PHE A 157 6.90 13.08 -6.12
CA PHE A 157 5.68 12.26 -6.08
C PHE A 157 5.99 10.82 -5.66
N LEU A 158 7.01 10.19 -6.25
CA LEU A 158 7.41 8.82 -5.88
C LEU A 158 7.83 8.71 -4.41
N VAL A 159 8.46 9.74 -3.82
CA VAL A 159 8.79 9.76 -2.40
C VAL A 159 7.55 9.88 -1.52
N VAL A 160 6.59 10.73 -1.89
CA VAL A 160 5.29 10.84 -1.19
C VAL A 160 4.53 9.53 -1.28
N PHE A 161 4.37 8.98 -2.50
CA PHE A 161 3.72 7.70 -2.76
C PHE A 161 4.34 6.58 -1.92
N ASN A 162 5.66 6.42 -1.98
CA ASN A 162 6.38 5.40 -1.20
C ASN A 162 6.17 5.60 0.31
N SER A 163 6.18 6.85 0.78
CA SER A 163 5.98 7.16 2.19
C SER A 163 4.55 6.90 2.65
N MET A 164 3.55 6.81 1.76
CA MET A 164 2.15 6.57 2.17
C MET A 164 1.69 5.13 1.92
N LEU A 165 2.07 4.54 0.78
CA LEU A 165 1.53 3.26 0.29
C LEU A 165 2.55 2.12 0.25
N ALA A 166 3.79 2.35 0.67
CA ALA A 166 4.82 1.33 0.75
C ALA A 166 5.48 1.31 2.15
N GLU A 167 6.51 2.12 2.38
CA GLU A 167 7.21 2.16 3.67
C GLU A 167 7.65 3.57 4.05
N SER A 168 7.27 3.97 5.26
CA SER A 168 7.84 5.13 5.95
C SER A 168 9.04 4.74 6.81
N ASN A 169 9.98 5.67 7.02
CA ASN A 169 10.94 5.46 8.09
C ASN A 169 10.24 5.58 9.46
N LYS A 170 10.80 4.92 10.47
CA LYS A 170 10.37 5.09 11.87
C LYS A 170 10.77 6.45 12.46
N SER A 171 11.70 7.16 11.81
CA SER A 171 12.05 8.55 12.10
C SER A 171 11.13 9.52 11.36
N ALA A 172 11.15 10.80 11.76
CA ALA A 172 10.40 11.86 11.10
C ALA A 172 10.87 12.20 9.66
N THR A 173 11.83 11.45 9.10
CA THR A 173 12.40 11.71 7.77
C THR A 173 11.80 10.79 6.70
N VAL A 174 11.57 11.30 5.50
CA VAL A 174 11.02 10.49 4.38
C VAL A 174 11.91 9.31 4.01
N ASN A 175 11.31 8.26 3.46
CA ASN A 175 12.04 7.15 2.86
C ASN A 175 12.23 7.39 1.36
N GLN A 176 13.39 7.92 0.98
CA GLN A 176 13.79 8.19 -0.40
C GLN A 176 14.63 7.07 -1.05
N LYS A 177 14.70 5.88 -0.43
CA LYS A 177 15.58 4.80 -0.90
C LYS A 177 15.15 4.23 -2.25
N CYS A 178 13.85 4.23 -2.56
CA CYS A 178 13.28 3.80 -3.84
C CYS A 178 13.90 4.53 -5.05
N LEU A 179 14.31 5.80 -4.87
CA LEU A 179 14.96 6.60 -5.93
C LEU A 179 16.36 6.09 -6.33
N SER A 180 16.93 5.14 -5.59
CA SER A 180 18.32 4.71 -5.79
C SER A 180 18.52 3.81 -7.01
N SER A 181 17.45 3.19 -7.50
CA SER A 181 17.44 2.33 -8.69
C SER A 181 16.97 3.05 -9.95
N ILE A 182 16.47 4.28 -9.83
CA ILE A 182 16.12 5.12 -10.97
C ILE A 182 17.43 5.69 -11.54
N GLU A 183 17.80 5.25 -12.73
CA GLU A 183 18.92 5.82 -13.51
C GLU A 183 18.40 6.86 -14.51
N ASN A 184 17.29 6.55 -15.18
CA ASN A 184 16.56 7.41 -16.10
C ASN A 184 15.07 7.43 -15.71
N GLU A 185 14.42 8.59 -15.80
CA GLU A 185 12.98 8.72 -15.53
C GLU A 185 12.11 7.90 -16.49
N ALA A 186 12.57 7.68 -17.72
CA ALA A 186 11.90 6.84 -18.71
C ALA A 186 11.83 5.36 -18.28
N ASP A 187 12.60 4.96 -17.27
CA ASP A 187 12.56 3.61 -16.73
C ASP A 187 11.44 3.40 -15.71
N ILE A 188 10.92 4.47 -15.09
CA ILE A 188 9.92 4.40 -14.01
C ILE A 188 8.71 3.50 -14.37
N PRO A 189 8.12 3.59 -15.59
CA PRO A 189 7.00 2.73 -15.98
C PRO A 189 7.37 1.25 -16.15
N ASN A 190 8.66 0.94 -16.30
CA ASN A 190 9.16 -0.42 -16.50
C ASN A 190 9.71 -1.03 -15.21
N MET A 191 9.61 -0.32 -14.08
CA MET A 191 10.09 -0.80 -12.78
C MET A 191 9.06 -1.69 -12.08
N ASP A 192 9.57 -2.63 -11.29
CA ASP A 192 8.80 -3.56 -10.45
C ASP A 192 8.35 -2.89 -9.14
N TRP A 193 7.44 -1.93 -9.24
CA TRP A 193 6.86 -1.25 -8.07
C TRP A 193 5.98 -2.20 -7.26
N CYS A 194 5.30 -3.12 -7.93
CA CYS A 194 4.48 -4.15 -7.31
C CYS A 194 5.30 -5.08 -6.39
N GLY A 195 6.37 -5.67 -6.91
CA GLY A 195 7.28 -6.51 -6.12
C GLY A 195 7.97 -5.73 -5.00
N TYR A 196 8.27 -4.46 -5.23
CA TYR A 196 8.82 -3.58 -4.20
C TYR A 196 7.84 -3.34 -3.03
N ILE A 197 6.56 -3.08 -3.29
CA ILE A 197 5.53 -2.95 -2.23
C ILE A 197 5.38 -4.26 -1.44
N VAL A 198 5.42 -5.41 -2.11
CA VAL A 198 5.43 -6.72 -1.41
C VAL A 198 6.65 -6.85 -0.50
N ALA A 199 7.84 -6.43 -0.97
CA ALA A 199 9.05 -6.44 -0.15
C ALA A 199 8.95 -5.51 1.07
N CYS A 200 8.38 -4.31 0.90
CA CYS A 200 8.07 -3.38 1.99
C CYS A 200 7.13 -4.01 3.02
N LEU A 201 6.04 -4.65 2.56
CA LEU A 201 5.07 -5.30 3.44
C LEU A 201 5.71 -6.40 4.30
N LYS A 202 6.51 -7.28 3.69
CA LYS A 202 7.18 -8.37 4.40
C LYS A 202 8.13 -7.86 5.47
N ARG A 203 9.06 -6.97 5.11
CA ARG A 203 10.11 -6.51 6.04
C ARG A 203 9.56 -5.63 7.15
N THR A 204 8.61 -4.74 6.86
CA THR A 204 8.00 -3.90 7.90
C THR A 204 7.21 -4.72 8.89
N LYS A 205 6.53 -5.80 8.44
CA LYS A 205 5.85 -6.73 9.35
C LYS A 205 6.82 -7.59 10.15
N GLU A 206 7.92 -8.05 9.56
CA GLU A 206 8.97 -8.81 10.26
C GLU A 206 9.61 -7.99 11.38
N GLU A 207 9.86 -6.70 11.14
CA GLU A 207 10.45 -5.79 12.12
C GLU A 207 9.46 -5.23 13.16
N TRP A 208 8.15 -5.41 12.96
CA TRP A 208 7.13 -4.79 13.81
C TRP A 208 6.77 -5.69 14.99
N ASP A 209 7.03 -5.17 16.19
CA ASP A 209 6.83 -5.88 17.47
C ASP A 209 5.43 -5.68 18.08
N GLY A 210 4.55 -4.93 17.39
CA GLY A 210 3.20 -4.63 17.87
C GLY A 210 3.11 -3.46 18.86
N LYS A 211 4.24 -2.86 19.27
CA LYS A 211 4.25 -1.81 20.31
C LYS A 211 4.35 -0.40 19.76
N LEU A 212 5.12 -0.23 18.69
CA LEU A 212 5.29 1.06 18.01
C LEU A 212 4.31 1.18 16.84
N ALA A 213 4.15 2.41 16.35
CA ALA A 213 3.35 2.65 15.16
C ALA A 213 3.86 1.84 13.95
N TYR A 214 2.95 1.21 13.22
CA TYR A 214 3.27 0.45 12.02
C TYR A 214 3.65 1.39 10.87
N ASN A 215 4.69 1.06 10.11
CA ASN A 215 5.28 1.92 9.08
C ASN A 215 5.22 1.34 7.66
N GLY A 216 4.51 0.22 7.48
CA GLY A 216 4.35 -0.46 6.21
C GLY A 216 3.00 -0.24 5.52
N PRO A 217 2.72 -0.96 4.43
CA PRO A 217 1.61 -0.66 3.52
C PRO A 217 0.29 -1.23 4.03
N LEU A 218 -0.24 -0.67 5.12
CA LEU A 218 -1.52 -1.10 5.70
C LEU A 218 -2.69 -0.85 4.75
N THR A 219 -2.65 0.25 3.99
CA THR A 219 -3.65 0.55 2.95
C THR A 219 -3.73 -0.57 1.91
N PHE A 220 -2.60 -1.16 1.51
CA PHE A 220 -2.62 -2.29 0.59
C PHE A 220 -3.37 -3.48 1.18
N LEU A 221 -3.10 -3.87 2.43
CA LEU A 221 -3.81 -4.98 3.08
C LEU A 221 -5.32 -4.74 3.19
N ALA A 222 -5.72 -3.50 3.53
CA ALA A 222 -7.13 -3.15 3.67
C ALA A 222 -7.88 -3.22 2.34
N VAL A 223 -7.33 -2.60 1.29
CA VAL A 223 -7.94 -2.62 -0.05
C VAL A 223 -7.90 -4.02 -0.65
N LEU A 224 -6.82 -4.79 -0.42
CA LEU A 224 -6.73 -6.19 -0.83
C LEU A 224 -7.86 -7.04 -0.24
N TYR A 225 -8.08 -6.95 1.07
CA TYR A 225 -9.10 -7.77 1.70
C TYR A 225 -10.51 -7.38 1.25
N ALA A 226 -10.79 -6.08 1.16
CA ALA A 226 -12.02 -5.53 0.61
C ALA A 226 -12.29 -6.04 -0.81
N HIS A 227 -11.29 -5.97 -1.69
CA HIS A 227 -11.40 -6.39 -3.08
C HIS A 227 -11.62 -7.90 -3.21
N GLU A 228 -10.86 -8.72 -2.48
CA GLU A 228 -11.02 -10.18 -2.50
C GLU A 228 -12.41 -10.62 -2.04
N GLN A 229 -13.02 -9.92 -1.09
CA GLN A 229 -14.40 -10.21 -0.68
C GLN A 229 -15.42 -9.79 -1.75
N GLN A 230 -15.24 -8.61 -2.35
CA GLN A 230 -16.09 -8.16 -3.46
C GLN A 230 -16.04 -9.14 -4.63
N MET A 231 -14.84 -9.58 -5.03
CA MET A 231 -14.63 -10.56 -6.10
C MET A 231 -15.31 -11.91 -5.83
N LYS A 232 -15.33 -12.36 -4.57
CA LYS A 232 -16.00 -13.61 -4.19
C LYS A 232 -17.52 -13.51 -4.29
N LEU A 233 -18.08 -12.34 -4.02
CA LEU A 233 -19.53 -12.12 -3.97
C LEU A 233 -20.10 -11.74 -5.34
N ASN A 234 -19.42 -10.85 -6.07
CA ASN A 234 -19.89 -10.23 -7.31
C ASN A 234 -18.78 -10.19 -8.38
N PRO A 235 -18.30 -11.35 -8.87
CA PRO A 235 -17.18 -11.42 -9.81
C PRO A 235 -17.43 -10.66 -11.12
N ASP A 236 -18.69 -10.59 -11.58
CA ASP A 236 -19.05 -9.93 -12.84
C ASP A 236 -18.94 -8.40 -12.79
N TYR A 237 -18.85 -7.81 -11.59
CA TYR A 237 -18.76 -6.36 -11.35
C TYR A 237 -17.41 -5.93 -10.77
N ALA A 238 -16.41 -6.78 -10.91
CA ALA A 238 -15.04 -6.51 -10.51
C ALA A 238 -14.48 -5.26 -11.20
N VAL A 239 -14.15 -4.24 -10.41
CA VAL A 239 -13.38 -3.08 -10.89
C VAL A 239 -11.91 -3.29 -10.52
N THR A 240 -11.02 -3.14 -11.51
CA THR A 240 -9.58 -3.23 -11.32
C THR A 240 -8.93 -2.04 -12.02
N PRO A 241 -8.09 -1.24 -11.32
CA PRO A 241 -7.58 -1.49 -9.98
C PRO A 241 -8.54 -1.10 -8.85
N ALA A 242 -8.50 -1.84 -7.75
CA ALA A 242 -9.47 -1.69 -6.65
C ALA A 242 -9.45 -0.31 -5.97
N ILE A 243 -8.33 0.40 -6.04
CA ILE A 243 -8.19 1.75 -5.49
C ILE A 243 -9.13 2.78 -6.15
N GLU A 244 -9.70 2.46 -7.31
CA GLU A 244 -10.62 3.36 -8.01
C GLU A 244 -12.02 3.40 -7.39
N TYR A 245 -12.39 2.39 -6.60
CA TYR A 245 -13.73 2.32 -5.98
C TYR A 245 -13.69 2.20 -4.46
N VAL A 246 -12.59 1.74 -3.86
CA VAL A 246 -12.48 1.63 -2.40
C VAL A 246 -12.17 3.00 -1.78
N SER A 247 -13.13 3.51 -1.00
CA SER A 247 -13.07 4.79 -0.27
C SER A 247 -13.02 4.61 1.25
N ASP A 248 -12.94 5.71 2.01
CA ASP A 248 -13.13 5.68 3.47
C ASP A 248 -14.46 5.04 3.88
N GLU A 249 -15.57 5.46 3.25
CA GLU A 249 -16.91 4.96 3.55
C GLU A 249 -17.01 3.45 3.25
N TYR A 250 -16.44 3.01 2.13
CA TYR A 250 -16.37 1.59 1.79
C TYR A 250 -15.66 0.79 2.88
N LEU A 251 -14.48 1.24 3.33
CA LEU A 251 -13.72 0.52 4.36
C LEU A 251 -14.42 0.53 5.72
N GLU A 252 -15.11 1.62 6.08
CA GLU A 252 -15.88 1.71 7.32
C GLU A 252 -17.06 0.73 7.34
N ASP A 253 -17.81 0.62 6.24
CA ASP A 253 -18.90 -0.34 6.13
C ASP A 253 -18.38 -1.78 6.06
N PHE A 254 -17.31 -2.00 5.28
CA PHE A 254 -16.65 -3.30 5.21
C PHE A 254 -16.13 -3.78 6.57
N GLU A 255 -15.55 -2.92 7.41
CA GLU A 255 -15.11 -3.28 8.77
C GLU A 255 -16.28 -3.79 9.62
N LYS A 256 -17.44 -3.10 9.59
CA LYS A 256 -18.63 -3.50 10.35
C LYS A 256 -19.16 -4.85 9.91
N GLU A 257 -19.06 -5.15 8.61
CA GLU A 257 -19.57 -6.38 8.02
C GLU A 257 -18.69 -7.59 8.33
N VAL A 258 -17.37 -7.46 8.14
CA VAL A 258 -16.44 -8.59 8.30
C VAL A 258 -15.94 -8.78 9.73
N LEU A 259 -16.03 -7.76 10.57
CA LEU A 259 -15.71 -7.79 12.00
C LEU A 259 -16.93 -7.32 12.81
N PRO A 260 -18.04 -8.07 12.85
CA PRO A 260 -19.21 -7.69 13.65
C PRO A 260 -18.85 -7.62 15.14
N ILE A 261 -19.47 -6.68 15.86
CA ILE A 261 -19.22 -6.47 17.29
C ILE A 261 -19.92 -7.59 18.11
N ASP A 262 -21.09 -8.06 17.65
CA ASP A 262 -21.94 -9.07 18.30
C ASP A 262 -22.49 -10.10 17.27
N GLU A 263 -22.72 -11.35 17.69
CA GLU A 263 -23.21 -12.46 16.83
C GLU A 263 -24.58 -12.16 16.17
N ASP A 264 -25.45 -11.36 16.81
CA ASP A 264 -26.77 -10.99 16.27
C ASP A 264 -26.70 -10.00 15.08
N THR A 265 -25.55 -9.34 14.87
CA THR A 265 -25.36 -8.37 13.76
C THR A 265 -25.04 -9.07 12.43
N GLN A 266 -24.65 -10.35 12.48
CA GLN A 266 -24.16 -11.13 11.32
C GLN A 266 -25.26 -11.35 10.26
N MET A 267 -26.52 -11.51 10.68
CA MET A 267 -27.67 -11.68 9.77
C MET A 267 -28.11 -10.38 9.10
N VAL A 268 -27.86 -9.22 9.71
CA VAL A 268 -28.19 -7.90 9.15
C VAL A 268 -27.10 -7.43 8.17
N SER A 269 -25.85 -7.85 8.39
CA SER A 269 -24.68 -7.59 7.53
C SER A 269 -24.84 -8.19 6.12
N LEU A 270 -25.26 -9.47 6.03
CA LEU A 270 -25.49 -10.14 4.74
C LEU A 270 -26.55 -9.47 3.86
N PHE A 271 -27.57 -8.84 4.47
CA PHE A 271 -28.61 -8.12 3.73
C PHE A 271 -28.16 -6.74 3.24
N LYS A 272 -27.24 -6.07 3.96
CA LYS A 272 -26.69 -4.77 3.55
C LYS A 272 -25.60 -4.88 2.49
N LEU A 273 -24.83 -5.96 2.51
CA LEU A 273 -23.83 -6.32 1.50
C LEU A 273 -24.44 -6.35 0.08
N CYS A 274 -25.63 -6.90 -0.07
CA CYS A 274 -26.38 -6.86 -1.34
C CYS A 274 -26.75 -5.43 -1.76
N ILE A 275 -27.05 -4.54 -0.82
CA ILE A 275 -27.50 -3.17 -1.11
C ILE A 275 -26.31 -2.26 -1.45
N LEU A 276 -25.22 -2.29 -0.67
CA LEU A 276 -24.03 -1.46 -0.94
C LEU A 276 -23.38 -1.83 -2.29
N LEU A 277 -23.39 -3.12 -2.64
CA LEU A 277 -22.80 -3.63 -3.88
C LEU A 277 -23.72 -3.47 -5.11
N CYS A 278 -25.03 -3.24 -4.93
CA CYS A 278 -25.95 -2.91 -6.03
C CYS A 278 -26.01 -1.41 -6.34
N MET A 279 -25.49 -0.53 -5.46
CA MET A 279 -25.50 0.93 -5.68
C MET A 279 -24.40 1.45 -6.60
N PHE A 280 -23.50 0.57 -7.07
CA PHE A 280 -22.48 0.89 -8.08
C PHE A 280 -22.81 0.34 -9.49
N ILE A 281 -24.08 0.00 -9.74
CA ILE A 281 -24.65 -0.24 -11.09
C ILE A 281 -25.16 1.07 -11.68
#